data_AF-A0A0N1KXX7-F1
#
_entry.id   AF-A0A0N1KXX7-F1
#
_cell.length_a   1.000
_cell.length_b   1.000
_cell.length_c   1.000
_cell.angle_alpha   90.00
_cell.angle_beta   90.00
_cell.angle_gamma   90.00
#
_symmetry.space_group_name_H-M   'P 1'
#
loop_
_entity.id
_entity.type
_entity.pdbx_description
1 polymer ?
#
loop_
_entity_poly.entity_id
_entity_poly.type
_entity_poly.pdbx_seq_one_letter_code
_entity_poly.pdbx_strand_id
1 'polypeptide(L)'
;MAQDFAATLQRGVHGLCFSPYLEGQQPGSQVSEAQIRERLALIRPHCDWIRTFSCTDGHEHTPRIAHELGFKTLVGAWLGTDAEINEREIQGVIEVTRAGHADIVAVGNEVLLREDMPEAELLGFMQRVKDALPSVPVGYVDAYYLFEKHPLVTAACDVVMTNCYPFWEGCPREQALAYMQQMVARTRAAAPGKRVLISETGWPDQGSAFQGSVPSREGAMQYFVDTCRWAQEDGIELFYFSAFDEAWKVGAEGDVGAYWGLWDKDGVRKFG
;
A
#
# COMPACT_ATOMS: atom_id res chain seq x y z
N MET A 1 -14.88 18.41 -10.68
CA MET A 1 -13.65 18.03 -9.97
C MET A 1 -13.91 17.71 -8.49
N ALA A 2 -14.15 18.66 -7.57
CA ALA A 2 -14.45 18.33 -6.16
C ALA A 2 -15.72 17.46 -5.97
N GLN A 3 -16.76 17.69 -6.77
CA GLN A 3 -17.96 16.84 -6.78
C GLN A 3 -17.66 15.41 -7.29
N ASP A 4 -16.80 15.26 -8.30
CA ASP A 4 -16.42 13.95 -8.84
C ASP A 4 -15.57 13.16 -7.84
N PHE A 5 -14.69 13.85 -7.13
CA PHE A 5 -13.94 13.30 -6.01
C PHE A 5 -14.88 12.77 -4.92
N ALA A 6 -15.79 13.62 -4.44
CA ALA A 6 -16.74 13.26 -3.40
C ALA A 6 -17.64 12.08 -3.83
N ALA A 7 -18.12 12.08 -5.07
CA ALA A 7 -18.92 10.99 -5.62
C ALA A 7 -18.11 9.68 -5.73
N THR A 8 -16.84 9.76 -6.12
CA THR A 8 -15.95 8.58 -6.19
C THR A 8 -15.69 8.01 -4.81
N LEU A 9 -15.40 8.86 -3.82
CA LEU A 9 -15.17 8.44 -2.44
C LEU A 9 -16.45 7.90 -1.77
N GLN A 10 -17.62 8.46 -2.10
CA GLN A 10 -18.91 7.99 -1.61
C GLN A 10 -19.31 6.63 -2.21
N ARG A 11 -18.99 6.39 -3.48
CA ARG A 11 -19.19 5.08 -4.11
C ARG A 11 -18.33 4.00 -3.47
N GLY A 12 -17.21 4.39 -2.88
CA GLY A 12 -16.22 3.51 -2.27
C GLY A 12 -15.16 3.05 -3.27
N VAL A 13 -13.97 2.78 -2.76
CA VAL A 13 -12.84 2.21 -3.49
C VAL A 13 -12.55 0.79 -3.00
N HIS A 14 -11.78 0.02 -3.76
CA HIS A 14 -11.44 -1.35 -3.37
C HIS A 14 -10.74 -1.39 -2.01
N GLY A 15 -9.60 -0.71 -1.88
CA GLY A 15 -8.88 -0.59 -0.62
C GLY A 15 -8.07 0.69 -0.50
N LEU A 16 -7.67 0.98 0.74
CA LEU A 16 -6.77 2.10 1.08
C LEU A 16 -5.54 1.57 1.80
N CYS A 17 -4.38 2.17 1.51
CA CYS A 17 -3.19 1.99 2.34
C CYS A 17 -3.39 2.72 3.67
N PHE A 18 -3.32 1.98 4.76
CA PHE A 18 -3.66 2.44 6.09
C PHE A 18 -2.45 2.41 7.02
N SER A 19 -2.21 3.55 7.64
CA SER A 19 -1.22 3.75 8.68
C SER A 19 -1.90 4.48 9.85
N PRO A 20 -1.83 3.98 11.09
CA PRO A 20 -2.50 4.58 12.23
C PRO A 20 -1.75 5.77 12.85
N TYR A 21 -0.56 6.14 12.34
CA TYR A 21 0.35 7.11 12.99
C TYR A 21 -0.21 8.52 13.13
N LEU A 22 -0.39 8.96 14.37
CA LEU A 22 -0.75 10.34 14.71
C LEU A 22 0.46 11.28 14.63
N GLU A 23 0.22 12.58 14.78
CA GLU A 23 1.30 13.58 14.80
C GLU A 23 2.37 13.23 15.85
N GLY A 24 3.63 13.26 15.43
CA GLY A 24 4.78 12.86 16.25
C GLY A 24 5.06 11.36 16.30
N GLN A 25 4.23 10.52 15.68
CA GLN A 25 4.51 9.09 15.51
C GLN A 25 5.14 8.79 14.14
N GLN A 26 5.94 7.73 14.11
CA GLN A 26 6.70 7.26 12.95
C GLN A 26 6.97 5.75 13.08
N PRO A 27 7.52 5.05 12.06
CA PRO A 27 8.02 3.68 12.19
C PRO A 27 8.81 3.44 13.49
N GLY A 28 8.42 2.40 14.23
CA GLY A 28 8.96 2.09 15.57
C GLY A 28 8.23 2.75 16.75
N SER A 29 7.23 3.60 16.50
CA SER A 29 6.38 4.17 17.57
C SER A 29 5.31 3.16 17.98
N GLN A 30 5.05 3.05 19.29
CA GLN A 30 3.94 2.24 19.79
C GLN A 30 2.59 2.83 19.37
N VAL A 31 1.76 2.00 18.73
CA VAL A 31 0.41 2.31 18.29
C VAL A 31 -0.60 1.70 19.27
N SER A 32 -1.66 2.45 19.61
CA SER A 32 -2.74 1.98 20.50
C SER A 32 -3.93 1.40 19.74
N GLU A 33 -4.69 0.48 20.34
CA GLU A 33 -5.93 -0.01 19.74
C GLU A 33 -6.99 1.09 19.55
N ALA A 34 -7.03 2.07 20.47
CA ALA A 34 -7.96 3.19 20.41
C ALA A 34 -7.71 4.04 19.16
N GLN A 35 -6.45 4.44 18.91
CA GLN A 35 -6.11 5.24 17.73
C GLN A 35 -6.37 4.47 16.43
N ILE A 36 -6.10 3.15 16.41
CA ILE A 36 -6.41 2.30 15.26
C ILE A 36 -7.92 2.34 14.97
N ARG A 37 -8.74 2.09 15.99
CA ARG A 37 -10.20 1.99 15.84
C ARG A 37 -10.82 3.33 15.41
N GLU A 38 -10.36 4.44 15.99
CA GLU A 38 -10.80 5.79 15.61
C GLU A 38 -10.51 6.08 14.14
N ARG A 39 -9.29 5.82 13.68
CA ARG A 39 -8.92 6.10 12.27
C ARG A 39 -9.61 5.15 11.28
N LEU A 40 -9.72 3.87 11.62
CA LEU A 40 -10.45 2.92 10.77
C LEU A 40 -11.94 3.29 10.63
N ALA A 41 -12.56 3.81 11.69
CA ALA A 41 -13.95 4.27 11.63
C ALA A 41 -14.15 5.42 10.64
N LEU A 42 -13.16 6.31 10.46
CA LEU A 42 -13.23 7.41 9.49
C LEU A 42 -13.27 6.91 8.04
N ILE A 43 -12.53 5.84 7.72
CA ILE A 43 -12.41 5.34 6.35
C ILE A 43 -13.38 4.20 6.03
N ARG A 44 -13.99 3.56 7.03
CA ARG A 44 -14.90 2.41 6.82
C ARG A 44 -16.01 2.64 5.80
N PRO A 45 -16.66 3.81 5.73
CA PRO A 45 -17.70 4.05 4.73
C PRO A 45 -17.18 4.14 3.29
N HIS A 46 -15.86 4.11 3.07
CA HIS A 46 -15.21 4.49 1.81
C HIS A 46 -14.40 3.37 1.17
N CYS A 47 -14.16 2.26 1.86
CA CYS A 47 -13.50 1.10 1.27
C CYS A 47 -13.88 -0.20 2.00
N ASP A 48 -13.69 -1.32 1.31
CA ASP A 48 -13.92 -2.66 1.86
C ASP A 48 -12.62 -3.31 2.36
N TRP A 49 -11.48 -2.87 1.81
CA TRP A 49 -10.17 -3.37 2.18
C TRP A 49 -9.28 -2.30 2.81
N ILE A 50 -8.38 -2.73 3.69
CA ILE A 50 -7.21 -1.96 4.06
C ILE A 50 -5.93 -2.75 3.76
N ARG A 51 -4.86 -2.02 3.48
CA ARG A 51 -3.50 -2.55 3.48
C ARG A 51 -2.73 -2.01 4.69
N THR A 52 -2.07 -2.90 5.43
CA THR A 52 -1.13 -2.54 6.51
C THR A 52 0.29 -2.92 6.13
N PHE A 53 1.27 -2.30 6.79
CA PHE A 53 2.69 -2.39 6.39
C PHE A 53 3.57 -3.18 7.36
N SER A 54 3.13 -3.35 8.60
CA SER A 54 3.88 -3.95 9.70
C SER A 54 2.96 -4.77 10.60
N CYS A 55 3.53 -5.72 11.33
CA CYS A 55 2.90 -6.49 12.39
C CYS A 55 3.65 -6.37 13.72
N THR A 56 4.30 -5.24 13.98
CA THR A 56 5.02 -4.99 15.24
C THR A 56 4.66 -3.62 15.82
N ASP A 57 5.10 -3.35 17.05
CA ASP A 57 4.95 -2.06 17.74
C ASP A 57 3.49 -1.56 17.81
N GLY A 58 2.53 -2.48 17.95
CA GLY A 58 1.09 -2.23 18.04
C GLY A 58 0.34 -2.37 16.71
N HIS A 59 1.06 -2.45 15.58
CA HIS A 59 0.43 -2.66 14.27
C HIS A 59 -0.21 -4.04 14.12
N GLU A 60 0.25 -5.05 14.88
CA GLU A 60 -0.34 -6.39 14.95
C GLU A 60 -1.82 -6.39 15.37
N HIS A 61 -2.29 -5.34 16.04
CA HIS A 61 -3.70 -5.19 16.40
C HIS A 61 -4.57 -4.71 15.24
N THR A 62 -3.98 -4.06 14.23
CA THR A 62 -4.71 -3.43 13.13
C THR A 62 -5.56 -4.41 12.35
N PRO A 63 -5.05 -5.58 11.91
CA PRO A 63 -5.85 -6.48 11.08
C PRO A 63 -7.04 -7.07 11.83
N ARG A 64 -6.89 -7.40 13.11
CA ARG A 64 -8.01 -7.85 13.97
C ARG A 64 -9.09 -6.77 14.09
N ILE A 65 -8.70 -5.55 14.44
CA ILE A 65 -9.65 -4.43 14.61
C ILE A 65 -10.35 -4.11 13.29
N ALA A 66 -9.63 -4.21 12.16
CA ALA A 66 -10.20 -4.02 10.84
C ALA A 66 -11.27 -5.08 10.52
N HIS A 67 -11.01 -6.35 10.80
CA HIS A 67 -12.01 -7.42 10.66
C HIS A 67 -13.24 -7.19 11.54
N GLU A 68 -13.06 -6.76 12.80
CA GLU A 68 -14.17 -6.41 13.69
C GLU A 68 -15.06 -5.29 13.13
N LEU A 69 -14.47 -4.35 12.38
CA LEU A 69 -15.18 -3.26 11.69
C LEU A 69 -15.70 -3.67 10.29
N GLY A 70 -15.50 -4.92 9.90
CA GLY A 70 -15.99 -5.49 8.65
C GLY A 70 -15.15 -5.13 7.42
N PHE A 71 -13.87 -4.84 7.59
CA PHE A 71 -12.90 -4.78 6.49
C PHE A 71 -12.33 -6.16 6.18
N LYS A 72 -11.84 -6.31 4.95
CA LYS A 72 -10.82 -7.29 4.59
C LYS A 72 -9.42 -6.68 4.66
N THR A 73 -8.39 -7.51 4.78
CA THR A 73 -7.03 -7.05 5.09
C THR A 73 -5.98 -7.66 4.16
N LEU A 74 -5.14 -6.78 3.59
CA LEU A 74 -3.84 -7.12 3.04
C LEU A 74 -2.80 -6.76 4.10
N VAL A 75 -2.19 -7.77 4.73
CA VAL A 75 -1.29 -7.59 5.86
C VAL A 75 0.16 -7.71 5.42
N GLY A 76 0.94 -6.65 5.63
CA GLY A 76 2.37 -6.61 5.33
C GLY A 76 3.26 -6.96 6.52
N ALA A 77 4.35 -7.65 6.24
CA ALA A 77 5.53 -7.71 7.10
C ALA A 77 6.61 -6.76 6.53
N TRP A 78 7.06 -5.80 7.32
CA TRP A 78 8.10 -4.86 6.88
C TRP A 78 9.49 -5.49 7.00
N LEU A 79 10.16 -5.71 5.87
CA LEU A 79 11.51 -6.27 5.84
C LEU A 79 12.51 -5.21 5.43
N GLY A 80 13.67 -5.19 6.10
CA GLY A 80 14.77 -4.26 5.86
C GLY A 80 16.13 -4.89 6.21
N THR A 81 17.10 -4.05 6.56
CA THR A 81 18.49 -4.47 6.84
C THR A 81 18.71 -5.05 8.24
N ASP A 82 17.74 -4.91 9.16
CA ASP A 82 17.83 -5.38 10.54
C ASP A 82 17.19 -6.77 10.69
N ALA A 83 18.02 -7.78 10.94
CA ALA A 83 17.58 -9.17 11.04
C ALA A 83 16.64 -9.43 12.23
N GLU A 84 16.80 -8.72 13.35
CA GLU A 84 15.93 -8.90 14.52
C GLU A 84 14.55 -8.31 14.26
N ILE A 85 14.47 -7.16 13.60
CA ILE A 85 13.20 -6.56 13.16
C ILE A 85 12.52 -7.47 12.14
N ASN A 86 13.26 -7.97 11.13
CA ASN A 86 12.72 -8.88 10.12
C ASN A 86 12.08 -10.12 10.76
N GLU A 87 12.73 -10.70 11.77
CA GLU A 87 12.19 -11.88 12.44
C GLU A 87 10.94 -11.59 13.26
N ARG A 88 10.88 -10.44 13.95
CA ARG A 88 9.67 -10.01 14.65
C ARG A 88 8.50 -9.80 13.68
N GLU A 89 8.77 -9.19 12.53
CA GLU A 89 7.76 -8.93 11.49
C GLU A 89 7.23 -10.23 10.86
N ILE A 90 8.11 -11.19 10.55
CA ILE A 90 7.72 -12.50 10.02
C ILE A 90 6.91 -13.30 11.04
N GLN A 91 7.32 -13.28 12.31
CA GLN A 91 6.56 -13.95 13.36
C GLN A 91 5.19 -13.28 13.57
N GLY A 92 5.15 -11.95 13.64
CA GLY A 92 3.93 -11.17 13.82
C GLY A 92 2.91 -11.42 12.71
N VAL A 93 3.33 -11.40 11.44
CA VAL A 93 2.41 -11.65 10.32
C VAL A 93 1.86 -13.08 10.35
N ILE A 94 2.69 -14.08 10.68
CA ILE A 94 2.24 -15.48 10.83
C ILE A 94 1.20 -15.61 11.95
N GLU A 95 1.42 -14.98 13.10
CA GLU A 95 0.50 -15.02 14.24
C GLU A 95 -0.84 -14.35 13.92
N VAL A 96 -0.80 -13.14 13.36
CA VAL A 96 -1.99 -12.40 12.94
C VAL A 96 -2.79 -13.19 11.90
N THR A 97 -2.12 -13.79 10.90
CA THR A 97 -2.80 -14.58 9.88
C THR A 97 -3.39 -15.87 10.46
N ARG A 98 -2.69 -16.58 11.35
CA ARG A 98 -3.22 -17.79 12.01
C ARG A 98 -4.42 -17.52 12.90
N ALA A 99 -4.50 -16.31 13.47
CA ALA A 99 -5.68 -15.85 14.19
C ALA A 99 -6.88 -15.56 13.27
N GLY A 100 -6.70 -15.63 11.95
CA GLY A 100 -7.75 -15.44 10.95
C GLY A 100 -7.96 -13.99 10.53
N HIS A 101 -6.99 -13.10 10.80
CA HIS A 101 -7.12 -11.65 10.59
C HIS A 101 -6.43 -11.12 9.33
N ALA A 102 -5.92 -12.00 8.45
CA ALA A 102 -5.33 -11.62 7.17
C ALA A 102 -6.00 -12.38 6.02
N ASP A 103 -6.55 -11.66 5.05
CA ASP A 103 -7.12 -12.24 3.82
C ASP A 103 -6.03 -12.47 2.75
N ILE A 104 -5.00 -11.64 2.73
CA ILE A 104 -3.82 -11.71 1.85
C ILE A 104 -2.59 -11.25 2.65
N VAL A 105 -1.42 -11.86 2.41
CA VAL A 105 -0.16 -11.50 3.07
C VAL A 105 0.88 -10.98 2.07
N ALA A 106 1.54 -9.87 2.41
CA ALA A 106 2.72 -9.35 1.71
C ALA A 106 3.98 -9.55 2.57
N VAL A 107 4.98 -10.26 2.05
CA VAL A 107 6.24 -10.53 2.76
C VAL A 107 7.31 -9.59 2.25
N GLY A 108 7.44 -8.43 2.88
CA GLY A 108 8.30 -7.35 2.41
C GLY A 108 7.56 -6.33 1.54
N ASN A 109 8.09 -5.12 1.54
CA ASN A 109 7.65 -4.00 0.72
C ASN A 109 8.89 -3.35 0.12
N GLU A 110 9.04 -3.33 -1.20
CA GLU A 110 10.12 -2.63 -1.91
C GLU A 110 11.54 -2.99 -1.44
N VAL A 111 11.73 -4.21 -0.91
CA VAL A 111 13.00 -4.71 -0.40
C VAL A 111 14.08 -4.72 -1.49
N LEU A 112 13.73 -5.13 -2.71
CA LEU A 112 14.65 -5.18 -3.85
C LEU A 112 14.89 -3.78 -4.45
N LEU A 113 13.88 -2.90 -4.41
CA LEU A 113 14.04 -1.50 -4.81
C LEU A 113 14.99 -0.76 -3.86
N ARG A 114 14.87 -0.99 -2.55
CA ARG A 114 15.73 -0.40 -1.53
C ARG A 114 17.08 -1.09 -1.37
N GLU A 115 17.27 -2.22 -2.04
CA GLU A 115 18.47 -3.06 -1.95
C GLU A 115 18.78 -3.49 -0.49
N ASP A 116 17.73 -3.65 0.34
CA ASP A 116 17.86 -3.90 1.78
C ASP A 116 18.44 -5.29 2.09
N MET A 117 18.16 -6.29 1.24
CA MET A 117 18.71 -7.65 1.39
C MET A 117 18.81 -8.38 0.04
N PRO A 118 19.63 -9.45 -0.04
CA PRO A 118 19.73 -10.27 -1.25
C PRO A 118 18.42 -10.98 -1.62
N GLU A 119 18.18 -11.18 -2.92
CA GLU A 119 17.00 -11.91 -3.45
C GLU A 119 16.79 -13.28 -2.80
N ALA A 120 17.88 -14.04 -2.58
CA ALA A 120 17.81 -15.37 -1.99
C ALA A 120 17.32 -15.35 -0.53
N GLU A 121 17.63 -14.30 0.22
CA GLU A 121 17.19 -14.13 1.60
C GLU A 121 15.69 -13.79 1.65
N LEU A 122 15.25 -12.85 0.80
CA LEU A 122 13.82 -12.54 0.63
C LEU A 122 13.00 -13.79 0.26
N LEU A 123 13.49 -14.59 -0.70
CA LEU A 123 12.84 -15.85 -1.08
C LEU A 123 12.74 -16.84 0.10
N GLY A 124 13.74 -16.86 0.99
CA GLY A 124 13.71 -17.64 2.22
C GLY A 124 12.58 -17.22 3.16
N PHE A 125 12.41 -15.92 3.38
CA PHE A 125 11.30 -15.39 4.18
C PHE A 125 9.94 -15.69 3.54
N MET A 126 9.80 -15.46 2.23
CA MET A 126 8.56 -15.77 1.50
C MET A 126 8.20 -17.25 1.63
N GLN A 127 9.16 -18.16 1.45
CA GLN A 127 8.94 -19.60 1.58
C GLN A 127 8.48 -19.97 3.00
N ARG A 128 9.16 -19.45 4.03
CA ARG A 128 8.78 -19.72 5.43
C ARG A 128 7.36 -19.28 5.76
N VAL A 129 6.94 -18.10 5.29
CA VAL A 129 5.58 -17.60 5.52
C VAL A 129 4.56 -18.47 4.76
N LYS A 130 4.85 -18.87 3.52
CA LYS A 130 3.99 -19.78 2.74
C LYS A 130 3.82 -21.14 3.41
N ASP A 131 4.91 -21.72 3.90
CA ASP A 131 4.88 -23.01 4.61
C ASP A 131 4.07 -22.91 5.90
N ALA A 132 4.15 -21.77 6.59
CA ALA A 132 3.41 -21.52 7.82
C ALA A 132 1.91 -21.26 7.60
N LEU A 133 1.51 -20.78 6.41
CA LEU A 133 0.18 -20.25 6.07
C LEU A 133 -0.37 -20.84 4.74
N PRO A 134 -0.47 -22.18 4.58
CA PRO A 134 -0.76 -22.83 3.30
C PRO A 134 -2.15 -22.50 2.70
N SER A 135 -3.05 -21.91 3.48
CA SER A 135 -4.42 -21.57 3.06
C SER A 135 -4.63 -20.09 2.74
N VAL A 136 -3.62 -19.24 2.90
CA VAL A 136 -3.71 -17.79 2.67
C VAL A 136 -2.78 -17.40 1.53
N PRO A 137 -3.25 -16.64 0.52
CA PRO A 137 -2.38 -16.18 -0.55
C PRO A 137 -1.24 -15.30 -0.02
N VAL A 138 0.00 -15.68 -0.34
CA VAL A 138 1.19 -14.91 0.04
C VAL A 138 1.84 -14.35 -1.21
N GLY A 139 2.22 -13.07 -1.14
CA GLY A 139 2.90 -12.37 -2.22
C GLY A 139 4.01 -11.47 -1.73
N TYR A 140 4.52 -10.69 -2.67
CA TYR A 140 5.56 -9.69 -2.47
C TYR A 140 5.14 -8.37 -3.12
N VAL A 141 5.52 -7.26 -2.50
CA VAL A 141 5.25 -5.90 -2.98
C VAL A 141 6.53 -5.25 -3.48
N ASP A 142 6.51 -4.75 -4.70
CA ASP A 142 7.61 -3.95 -5.24
C ASP A 142 7.20 -3.06 -6.42
N ALA A 143 8.12 -2.21 -6.89
CA ALA A 143 7.95 -1.46 -8.14
C ALA A 143 7.73 -2.41 -9.32
N TYR A 144 6.78 -2.06 -10.20
CA TYR A 144 6.32 -2.89 -11.32
C TYR A 144 7.41 -3.55 -12.17
N TYR A 145 8.54 -2.86 -12.42
CA TYR A 145 9.63 -3.39 -13.26
C TYR A 145 10.52 -4.41 -12.54
N LEU A 146 10.48 -4.49 -11.21
CA LEU A 146 11.30 -5.46 -10.47
C LEU A 146 10.79 -6.88 -10.64
N PHE A 147 9.49 -7.07 -10.90
CA PHE A 147 8.95 -8.38 -11.24
C PHE A 147 9.47 -8.93 -12.58
N GLU A 148 9.91 -8.07 -13.50
CA GLU A 148 10.61 -8.50 -14.73
C GLU A 148 12.07 -8.87 -14.45
N LYS A 149 12.73 -8.10 -13.57
CA LYS A 149 14.15 -8.29 -13.23
C LYS A 149 14.40 -9.49 -12.31
N HIS A 150 13.41 -9.84 -11.47
CA HIS A 150 13.50 -10.86 -10.44
C HIS A 150 12.45 -11.97 -10.66
N PRO A 151 12.56 -12.77 -11.74
CA PRO A 151 11.55 -13.76 -12.10
C PRO A 151 11.38 -14.86 -11.04
N LEU A 152 12.39 -15.13 -10.21
CA LEU A 152 12.27 -16.10 -9.11
C LEU A 152 11.32 -15.60 -8.01
N VAL A 153 11.38 -14.31 -7.66
CA VAL A 153 10.46 -13.67 -6.71
C VAL A 153 9.05 -13.64 -7.28
N THR A 154 8.91 -13.27 -8.56
CA THR A 154 7.63 -13.32 -9.27
C THR A 154 7.03 -14.72 -9.28
N ALA A 155 7.86 -15.75 -9.51
CA ALA A 155 7.43 -17.15 -9.48
C ALA A 155 6.97 -17.59 -8.08
N ALA A 156 7.63 -17.12 -7.02
CA ALA A 156 7.31 -17.45 -5.63
C ALA A 156 5.98 -16.86 -5.13
N CYS A 157 5.50 -15.76 -5.73
CA CYS A 157 4.23 -15.11 -5.37
C CYS A 157 2.99 -15.94 -5.76
N ASP A 158 2.02 -16.09 -4.85
CA ASP A 158 0.66 -16.53 -5.19
C ASP A 158 -0.15 -15.38 -5.81
N VAL A 159 0.13 -14.17 -5.33
CA VAL A 159 -0.39 -12.90 -5.83
C VAL A 159 0.76 -11.90 -5.95
N VAL A 160 0.87 -11.26 -7.11
CA VAL A 160 1.88 -10.22 -7.38
C VAL A 160 1.27 -8.86 -7.06
N MET A 161 1.98 -8.08 -6.24
CA MET A 161 1.49 -6.82 -5.71
C MET A 161 2.40 -5.70 -6.21
N THR A 162 1.90 -4.87 -7.12
CA THR A 162 2.74 -3.88 -7.81
C THR A 162 2.48 -2.48 -7.30
N ASN A 163 3.57 -1.80 -6.92
CA ASN A 163 3.56 -0.37 -6.66
C ASN A 163 3.69 0.36 -8.01
N CYS A 164 2.71 1.21 -8.30
CA CYS A 164 2.59 1.92 -9.57
C CYS A 164 2.49 3.43 -9.31
N TYR A 165 3.64 4.11 -9.21
CA TYR A 165 3.69 5.56 -8.98
C TYR A 165 4.18 6.32 -10.22
N PRO A 166 3.29 6.75 -11.13
CA PRO A 166 3.66 7.66 -12.22
C PRO A 166 4.37 8.94 -11.75
N PHE A 167 4.05 9.43 -10.55
CA PHE A 167 4.69 10.60 -9.95
C PHE A 167 6.21 10.42 -9.81
N TRP A 168 6.66 9.27 -9.28
CA TRP A 168 8.08 8.98 -9.06
C TRP A 168 8.85 8.64 -10.34
N GLU A 169 8.14 8.53 -11.46
CA GLU A 169 8.69 8.33 -12.79
C GLU A 169 8.76 9.63 -13.60
N GLY A 170 8.40 10.76 -12.99
CA GLY A 170 8.43 12.06 -13.64
C GLY A 170 7.33 12.26 -14.68
N CYS A 171 6.29 11.41 -14.67
CA CYS A 171 5.20 11.44 -15.62
C CYS A 171 4.28 12.65 -15.35
N PRO A 172 3.98 13.50 -16.35
CA PRO A 172 2.97 14.55 -16.21
C PRO A 172 1.60 13.98 -15.86
N ARG A 173 0.81 14.70 -15.05
CA ARG A 173 -0.49 14.25 -14.54
C ARG A 173 -1.41 13.79 -15.68
N GLU A 174 -1.41 14.51 -16.80
CA GLU A 174 -2.23 14.25 -17.99
C GLU A 174 -1.98 12.86 -18.60
N GLN A 175 -0.79 12.30 -18.40
CA GLN A 175 -0.35 11.01 -18.94
C GLN A 175 -0.32 9.91 -17.88
N ALA A 176 -0.51 10.26 -16.61
CA ALA A 176 -0.28 9.38 -15.48
C ALA A 176 -1.16 8.12 -15.49
N LEU A 177 -2.43 8.22 -15.88
CA LEU A 177 -3.31 7.04 -16.00
C LEU A 177 -2.83 6.09 -17.10
N ALA A 178 -2.53 6.61 -18.29
CA ALA A 178 -2.05 5.81 -19.40
C ALA A 178 -0.71 5.13 -19.07
N TYR A 179 0.15 5.82 -18.30
CA TYR A 179 1.41 5.24 -17.87
C TYR A 179 1.21 4.16 -16.79
N MET A 180 0.32 4.37 -15.82
CA MET A 180 -0.06 3.35 -14.84
C MET A 180 -0.64 2.09 -15.51
N GLN A 181 -1.44 2.24 -16.56
CA GLN A 181 -1.93 1.11 -17.37
C GLN A 181 -0.77 0.31 -17.99
N GLN A 182 0.29 0.98 -18.47
CA GLN A 182 1.49 0.33 -18.99
C GLN A 182 2.27 -0.39 -17.89
N MET A 183 2.42 0.21 -16.71
CA MET A 183 3.04 -0.43 -15.54
C MET A 183 2.34 -1.75 -15.19
N VAL A 184 1.01 -1.74 -15.10
CA VAL A 184 0.22 -2.95 -14.81
C VAL A 184 0.33 -3.99 -15.93
N ALA A 185 0.31 -3.57 -17.20
CA ALA A 185 0.48 -4.48 -18.33
C ALA A 185 1.86 -5.17 -18.29
N ARG A 186 2.91 -4.44 -17.94
CA ARG A 186 4.27 -4.97 -17.74
C ARG A 186 4.33 -5.99 -16.62
N THR A 187 3.76 -5.67 -15.44
CA THR A 187 3.67 -6.64 -14.34
C THR A 187 2.89 -7.91 -14.74
N ARG A 188 1.75 -7.78 -15.42
CA ARG A 188 0.96 -8.93 -15.91
C ARG A 188 1.74 -9.78 -16.90
N ALA A 189 2.57 -9.17 -17.76
CA ALA A 189 3.43 -9.89 -18.68
C ALA A 189 4.56 -10.66 -17.95
N ALA A 190 5.10 -10.09 -16.87
CA ALA A 190 6.10 -10.75 -16.03
C ALA A 190 5.52 -11.89 -15.18
N ALA A 191 4.22 -11.83 -14.86
CA ALA A 191 3.53 -12.76 -13.97
C ALA A 191 2.38 -13.53 -14.68
N PRO A 192 2.66 -14.27 -15.77
CA PRO A 192 1.60 -14.90 -16.57
C PRO A 192 0.78 -15.90 -15.75
N GLY A 193 -0.54 -15.75 -15.80
CA GLY A 193 -1.49 -16.61 -15.09
C GLY A 193 -1.58 -16.38 -13.57
N LYS A 194 -0.82 -15.43 -13.02
CA LYS A 194 -0.91 -15.06 -11.59
C LYS A 194 -1.89 -13.90 -11.41
N ARG A 195 -2.50 -13.83 -10.23
CA ARG A 195 -3.28 -12.66 -9.79
C ARG A 195 -2.34 -11.48 -9.60
N VAL A 196 -2.70 -10.32 -10.16
CA VAL A 196 -1.95 -9.07 -10.04
C VAL A 196 -2.87 -8.00 -9.47
N LEU A 197 -2.43 -7.32 -8.42
CA LEU A 197 -3.12 -6.17 -7.82
C LEU A 197 -2.19 -4.97 -7.73
N ILE A 198 -2.76 -3.75 -7.72
CA ILE A 198 -2.02 -2.51 -7.45
C ILE A 198 -2.00 -2.32 -5.94
N SER A 199 -0.84 -2.51 -5.32
CA SER A 199 -0.68 -2.41 -3.88
C SER A 199 -0.45 -1.00 -3.38
N GLU A 200 0.06 -0.13 -4.24
CA GLU A 200 0.14 1.31 -3.99
C GLU A 200 0.12 2.10 -5.28
N THR A 201 -0.54 3.25 -5.20
CA THR A 201 -0.44 4.33 -6.15
C THR A 201 -1.07 5.57 -5.53
N GLY A 202 -0.59 6.75 -5.89
CA GLY A 202 -1.12 8.00 -5.37
C GLY A 202 -0.59 9.21 -6.11
N TRP A 203 -1.01 10.39 -5.68
CA TRP A 203 -0.49 11.65 -6.18
C TRP A 203 -0.55 12.71 -5.07
N PRO A 204 0.57 13.37 -4.73
CA PRO A 204 0.60 14.36 -3.65
C PRO A 204 -0.11 15.66 -4.06
N ASP A 205 -0.80 16.30 -3.12
CA ASP A 205 -1.45 17.59 -3.38
C ASP A 205 -0.51 18.80 -3.21
N GLN A 206 0.62 18.61 -2.53
CA GLN A 206 1.59 19.64 -2.18
C GLN A 206 3.03 19.10 -2.26
N GLY A 207 4.00 20.03 -2.21
CA GLY A 207 5.43 19.76 -2.24
C GLY A 207 6.09 20.06 -3.59
N SER A 208 7.33 19.61 -3.76
CA SER A 208 8.15 19.92 -4.91
C SER A 208 7.81 19.07 -6.14
N ALA A 209 8.00 19.64 -7.32
CA ALA A 209 7.87 18.89 -8.56
C ALA A 209 9.00 17.85 -8.69
N PHE A 210 8.66 16.66 -9.19
CA PHE A 210 9.63 15.65 -9.60
C PHE A 210 9.59 15.54 -11.12
N GLN A 211 10.59 16.14 -11.78
CA GLN A 211 10.64 16.24 -13.24
C GLN A 211 9.32 16.80 -13.83
N GLY A 212 8.59 16.03 -14.65
CA GLY A 212 7.30 16.43 -15.22
C GLY A 212 6.11 16.28 -14.27
N SER A 213 6.28 15.64 -13.11
CA SER A 213 5.24 15.42 -12.13
C SER A 213 5.15 16.60 -11.16
N VAL A 214 4.01 17.31 -11.20
CA VAL A 214 3.79 18.51 -10.39
C VAL A 214 2.65 18.24 -9.38
N PRO A 215 2.93 18.30 -8.06
CA PRO A 215 1.89 18.21 -7.03
C PRO A 215 0.89 19.36 -7.15
N SER A 216 -0.40 19.05 -6.98
CA SER A 216 -1.44 20.06 -6.84
C SER A 216 -2.72 19.45 -6.29
N ARG A 217 -3.53 20.26 -5.61
CA ARG A 217 -4.84 19.83 -5.10
C ARG A 217 -5.76 19.29 -6.20
N GLU A 218 -5.79 19.94 -7.35
CA GLU A 218 -6.55 19.49 -8.52
C GLU A 218 -5.96 18.20 -9.12
N GLY A 219 -4.64 18.13 -9.26
CA GLY A 219 -3.94 16.94 -9.74
C GLY A 219 -4.22 15.70 -8.89
N ALA A 220 -4.15 15.84 -7.56
CA ALA A 220 -4.43 14.76 -6.61
C ALA A 220 -5.88 14.26 -6.70
N MET A 221 -6.86 15.17 -6.71
CA MET A 221 -8.27 14.80 -6.87
C MET A 221 -8.53 14.11 -8.22
N GLN A 222 -7.99 14.66 -9.32
CA GLN A 222 -8.20 14.10 -10.65
C GLN A 222 -7.52 12.73 -10.77
N TYR A 223 -6.31 12.57 -10.22
CA TYR A 223 -5.60 11.29 -10.21
C TYR A 223 -6.40 10.22 -9.44
N PHE A 224 -6.90 10.55 -8.25
CA PHE A 224 -7.76 9.64 -7.47
C PHE A 224 -9.00 9.20 -8.27
N VAL A 225 -9.72 10.15 -8.88
CA VAL A 225 -10.93 9.87 -9.66
C VAL A 225 -10.63 9.00 -10.89
N ASP A 226 -9.61 9.36 -11.67
CA ASP A 226 -9.19 8.65 -12.88
C ASP A 226 -8.79 7.20 -12.56
N THR A 227 -7.92 7.05 -11.56
CA THR A 227 -7.38 5.75 -11.11
C THR A 227 -8.47 4.84 -10.57
N CYS A 228 -9.32 5.33 -9.68
CA CYS A 228 -10.38 4.50 -9.07
C CYS A 228 -11.45 4.11 -10.09
N ARG A 229 -11.81 5.01 -11.01
CA ARG A 229 -12.76 4.71 -12.08
C ARG A 229 -12.22 3.62 -13.00
N TRP A 230 -11.00 3.79 -13.49
CA TRP A 230 -10.37 2.79 -14.36
C TRP A 230 -10.21 1.44 -13.66
N ALA A 231 -9.73 1.42 -12.41
CA ALA A 231 -9.58 0.19 -11.66
C ALA A 231 -10.92 -0.54 -11.49
N GLN A 232 -12.02 0.18 -11.27
CA GLN A 232 -13.36 -0.40 -11.21
C GLN A 232 -13.83 -0.97 -12.55
N GLU A 233 -13.60 -0.24 -13.65
CA GLU A 233 -14.01 -0.64 -15.00
C GLU A 233 -13.26 -1.90 -15.49
N ASP A 234 -11.97 -2.01 -15.18
CA ASP A 234 -11.10 -3.12 -15.59
C ASP A 234 -11.02 -4.24 -14.54
N GLY A 235 -11.76 -4.14 -13.43
CA GLY A 235 -11.76 -5.13 -12.35
C GLY A 235 -10.39 -5.31 -11.68
N ILE A 236 -9.63 -4.21 -11.53
CA ILE A 236 -8.32 -4.19 -10.91
C ILE A 236 -8.47 -3.94 -9.41
N GLU A 237 -7.91 -4.83 -8.62
CA GLU A 237 -7.80 -4.67 -7.18
C GLU A 237 -6.75 -3.60 -6.87
N LEU A 238 -7.18 -2.54 -6.20
CA LEU A 238 -6.41 -1.31 -6.02
C LEU A 238 -6.41 -0.90 -4.55
N PHE A 239 -5.22 -0.68 -4.02
CA PHE A 239 -4.99 -0.05 -2.72
C PHE A 239 -4.42 1.36 -2.95
N TYR A 240 -5.29 2.38 -2.85
CA TYR A 240 -4.87 3.76 -3.08
C TYR A 240 -4.03 4.27 -1.89
N PHE A 241 -2.94 4.96 -2.20
CA PHE A 241 -1.99 5.50 -1.25
C PHE A 241 -2.17 7.02 -1.10
N SER A 242 -2.51 7.54 0.08
CA SER A 242 -2.82 6.83 1.33
C SER A 242 -4.13 7.32 1.94
N ALA A 243 -4.61 6.63 2.99
CA ALA A 243 -5.73 7.12 3.77
C ALA A 243 -5.42 8.51 4.38
N PHE A 244 -4.37 8.61 5.18
CA PHE A 244 -4.03 9.84 5.91
C PHE A 244 -2.68 10.40 5.46
N ASP A 245 -2.54 11.72 5.54
CA ASP A 245 -1.25 12.39 5.46
C ASP A 245 -0.33 11.90 6.58
N GLU A 246 0.93 11.62 6.22
CA GLU A 246 1.92 11.02 7.10
C GLU A 246 3.10 11.97 7.31
N ALA A 247 2.96 12.88 8.28
CA ALA A 247 3.91 13.97 8.54
C ALA A 247 5.37 13.53 8.75
N TRP A 248 5.60 12.28 9.16
CA TRP A 248 6.93 11.73 9.39
C TRP A 248 7.72 11.43 8.10
N LYS A 249 7.07 11.41 6.93
CA LYS A 249 7.71 11.02 5.64
C LYS A 249 8.56 12.10 4.97
N VAL A 250 8.57 13.32 5.51
CA VAL A 250 9.31 14.46 4.94
C VAL A 250 10.83 14.20 4.78
N GLY A 251 11.37 13.23 5.54
CA GLY A 251 12.76 12.80 5.40
C GLY A 251 13.04 11.94 4.16
N ALA A 252 12.41 10.75 4.08
CA ALA A 252 12.74 9.75 3.07
C ALA A 252 12.22 10.08 1.66
N GLU A 253 11.05 10.73 1.57
CA GLU A 253 10.37 11.03 0.31
C GLU A 253 10.48 12.53 -0.06
N GLY A 254 11.25 13.32 0.69
CA GLY A 254 11.27 14.77 0.56
C GLY A 254 9.96 15.44 0.99
N ASP A 255 9.77 16.70 0.60
CA ASP A 255 8.64 17.53 1.07
C ASP A 255 7.26 17.00 0.65
N VAL A 256 7.17 16.22 -0.42
CA VAL A 256 5.90 15.60 -0.87
C VAL A 256 5.44 14.45 0.03
N GLY A 257 6.34 13.81 0.77
CA GLY A 257 6.05 12.59 1.54
C GLY A 257 4.92 12.72 2.55
N ALA A 258 4.69 13.93 3.06
CA ALA A 258 3.63 14.19 4.03
C ALA A 258 2.23 14.33 3.41
N TYR A 259 2.10 14.45 2.08
CA TYR A 259 0.90 15.02 1.43
C TYR A 259 0.16 14.06 0.48
N TRP A 260 0.26 12.75 0.71
CA TRP A 260 -0.38 11.71 -0.12
C TRP A 260 -1.80 11.32 0.32
N GLY A 261 -2.22 11.74 1.51
CA GLY A 261 -3.48 11.35 2.12
C GLY A 261 -4.71 11.92 1.41
N LEU A 262 -5.82 11.19 1.49
CA LEU A 262 -7.16 11.71 1.19
C LEU A 262 -7.74 12.50 2.36
N TRP A 263 -7.33 12.12 3.58
CA TRP A 263 -7.50 12.87 4.82
C TRP A 263 -6.17 13.47 5.25
N ASP A 264 -6.20 14.59 5.96
CA ASP A 264 -5.03 15.17 6.58
C ASP A 264 -4.58 14.35 7.81
N LYS A 265 -3.49 14.79 8.45
CA LYS A 265 -2.90 14.13 9.63
C LYS A 265 -3.87 14.02 10.81
N ASP A 266 -4.87 14.90 10.88
CA ASP A 266 -5.87 15.01 11.96
C ASP A 266 -7.17 14.27 11.61
N GLY A 267 -7.25 13.65 10.43
CA GLY A 267 -8.42 12.90 9.98
C GLY A 267 -9.53 13.76 9.39
N VAL A 268 -9.23 14.98 8.96
CA VAL A 268 -10.15 15.85 8.21
C VAL A 268 -9.96 15.64 6.71
N ARG A 269 -11.05 15.61 5.94
CA ARG A 269 -10.97 15.42 4.48
C ARG A 269 -10.26 16.63 3.85
N LYS A 270 -9.28 16.36 2.98
CA LYS A 270 -8.52 17.42 2.27
C LYS A 270 -9.29 18.02 1.09
N PHE A 271 -10.22 17.25 0.55
CA PHE A 271 -10.95 17.57 -0.67
C PHE A 271 -12.46 17.46 -0.41
N GLY A 272 -13.20 18.52 -0.74
CA GLY A 272 -14.65 18.62 -0.51
C GLY A 272 -14.98 19.45 0.71
#